data_AF-A0A8H7GA44-F1
#
_entry.id   AF-A0A8H7GA44-F1
#
_cell.length_a   1.000
_cell.length_b   1.000
_cell.length_c   1.000
_cell.angle_alpha   90.00
_cell.angle_beta   90.00
_cell.angle_gamma   90.00
#
_symmetry.space_group_name_H-M   'P 1'
#
loop_
_entity.id
_entity.type
_entity.pdbx_description
1 polymer ?
#
loop_
_entity_poly.entity_id
_entity_poly.type
_entity_poly.pdbx_seq_one_letter_code
_entity_poly.pdbx_strand_id
1 'polypeptide(L)'
;MTSSPTSTSFDFTESDTSGKPSPRCPSELPDTAPPTPSATRSRHYFAGTLTVFKAEDHVFRINRALLDDEGAAIPEGVGSEDDPIELTYTRAADLEILLDFLSLGTRHDKKSLTSLDWASVMVVGSRFGMQRILGLAQDALSNISRAGAGFETYGMYFLIREKGMGKYLINWHCKNTEGVQLHLCLREKLPDVDKKFQVFFLSRSGALHHAMSGLAVDIIDNVPVLRRERPASGHPNPWSHPLPEFSFVDQQIRVKFLSDPRLPSCTDEFYPDDSWATKNFVLAARTERDFHMHPISDFSPWIPRAVAGFIPYEADGNHAKECRVLVEQRQDDVGGARTSWEIVAATSVV
;
A
#
# COMPACT_ATOMS: atom_id res chain seq x y z
N MET A 1 -44.39 -45.63 -16.24
CA MET A 1 -45.34 -45.95 -17.32
C MET A 1 -46.04 -44.66 -17.68
N THR A 2 -45.60 -44.03 -18.78
CA THR A 2 -46.34 -43.85 -20.06
C THR A 2 -47.31 -42.66 -19.95
N SER A 3 -47.37 -41.68 -20.86
CA SER A 3 -46.86 -41.58 -22.24
C SER A 3 -47.26 -40.20 -22.79
N SER A 4 -46.39 -39.58 -23.60
CA SER A 4 -46.79 -38.59 -24.63
C SER A 4 -47.69 -39.26 -25.70
N PRO A 5 -48.40 -38.51 -26.56
CA PRO A 5 -47.90 -38.35 -27.95
C PRO A 5 -48.29 -37.06 -28.74
N THR A 6 -47.47 -36.79 -29.78
CA THR A 6 -47.77 -36.39 -31.20
C THR A 6 -48.52 -35.06 -31.50
N SER A 7 -47.95 -34.04 -32.17
CA SER A 7 -47.41 -33.86 -33.56
C SER A 7 -48.46 -33.70 -34.67
N THR A 8 -48.41 -32.62 -35.46
CA THR A 8 -48.94 -32.60 -36.84
C THR A 8 -48.18 -31.58 -37.71
N SER A 9 -47.75 -32.08 -38.86
CA SER A 9 -47.05 -31.43 -39.98
C SER A 9 -48.08 -30.93 -41.02
N PHE A 10 -47.73 -29.90 -41.79
CA PHE A 10 -48.19 -29.76 -43.18
C PHE A 10 -47.06 -29.18 -44.03
N ASP A 11 -46.87 -29.81 -45.18
CA ASP A 11 -45.93 -29.47 -46.24
C ASP A 11 -46.67 -29.60 -47.60
N PHE A 12 -45.98 -29.22 -48.68
CA PHE A 12 -46.36 -29.20 -50.12
C PHE A 12 -46.90 -27.85 -50.65
N THR A 13 -46.45 -27.29 -51.78
CA THR A 13 -45.81 -27.88 -52.98
C THR A 13 -45.06 -26.82 -53.81
N GLU A 14 -44.04 -27.26 -54.55
CA GLU A 14 -43.22 -26.54 -55.55
C GLU A 14 -43.93 -26.33 -56.91
N SER A 15 -43.47 -25.36 -57.72
CA SER A 15 -42.79 -25.58 -59.03
C SER A 15 -42.86 -24.38 -60.01
N ASP A 16 -41.68 -23.86 -60.40
CA ASP A 16 -41.13 -23.54 -61.75
C ASP A 16 -42.01 -22.87 -62.84
N THR A 17 -41.56 -21.91 -63.67
CA THR A 17 -40.37 -21.93 -64.56
C THR A 17 -40.21 -20.61 -65.40
N SER A 18 -38.94 -20.29 -65.76
CA SER A 18 -38.46 -19.54 -66.96
C SER A 18 -38.76 -18.02 -67.09
N GLY A 19 -37.93 -17.14 -67.68
CA GLY A 19 -36.68 -17.19 -68.45
C GLY A 19 -36.09 -15.76 -68.67
N LYS A 20 -34.82 -15.68 -69.10
CA LYS A 20 -33.92 -14.50 -69.31
C LYS A 20 -34.14 -13.81 -70.71
N PRO A 21 -33.42 -12.74 -71.18
CA PRO A 21 -32.32 -11.90 -70.61
C PRO A 21 -32.26 -10.36 -70.96
N SER A 22 -31.34 -9.62 -70.28
CA SER A 22 -30.47 -8.48 -70.75
C SER A 22 -31.03 -7.03 -70.91
N PRO A 23 -30.20 -5.96 -71.07
CA PRO A 23 -29.15 -5.38 -70.19
C PRO A 23 -29.27 -3.82 -70.03
N ARG A 24 -28.55 -3.18 -69.07
CA ARG A 24 -27.90 -1.83 -69.15
C ARG A 24 -27.63 -1.19 -67.77
N CYS A 25 -26.39 -0.75 -67.56
CA CYS A 25 -25.97 0.37 -66.67
C CYS A 25 -26.33 1.72 -67.35
N PRO A 26 -26.29 2.92 -66.69
CA PRO A 26 -25.39 3.30 -65.58
C PRO A 26 -25.95 4.25 -64.49
N SER A 27 -25.15 4.38 -63.41
CA SER A 27 -24.86 5.55 -62.56
C SER A 27 -25.98 6.46 -62.01
N GLU A 28 -26.08 6.57 -60.67
CA GLU A 28 -25.76 7.77 -59.84
C GLU A 28 -26.36 7.66 -58.41
N LEU A 29 -25.54 8.03 -57.41
CA LEU A 29 -25.71 8.07 -55.94
C LEU A 29 -26.71 9.16 -55.48
N PRO A 30 -26.94 9.40 -54.15
CA PRO A 30 -26.89 8.55 -52.94
C PRO A 30 -28.15 8.69 -52.05
N ASP A 31 -28.39 7.76 -51.11
CA ASP A 31 -28.84 8.17 -49.76
C ASP A 31 -28.77 7.06 -48.69
N THR A 32 -27.99 7.36 -47.64
CA THR A 32 -28.26 7.18 -46.20
C THR A 32 -28.71 5.82 -45.62
N ALA A 33 -27.81 5.19 -44.84
CA ALA A 33 -28.10 4.23 -43.76
C ALA A 33 -27.00 4.29 -42.65
N PRO A 34 -27.26 3.86 -41.40
CA PRO A 34 -26.77 4.48 -40.15
C PRO A 34 -25.38 4.03 -39.66
N PRO A 35 -24.75 4.77 -38.71
CA PRO A 35 -23.41 4.44 -38.20
C PRO A 35 -23.43 3.25 -37.23
N THR A 36 -22.52 2.31 -37.46
CA THR A 36 -22.11 1.23 -36.54
C THR A 36 -21.29 1.83 -35.38
N PRO A 37 -21.24 1.18 -34.19
CA PRO A 37 -20.76 1.84 -32.97
C PRO A 37 -19.25 2.03 -32.99
N SER A 38 -18.83 3.24 -32.62
CA SER A 38 -17.46 3.70 -32.54
C SER A 38 -16.60 2.80 -31.63
N ALA A 39 -15.66 2.08 -32.24
CA ALA A 39 -14.52 1.53 -31.54
C ALA A 39 -13.72 2.70 -30.92
N THR A 40 -13.55 2.67 -29.60
CA THR A 40 -12.70 3.61 -28.86
C THR A 40 -11.26 3.49 -29.37
N ARG A 41 -10.79 4.55 -30.05
CA ARG A 41 -9.44 4.66 -30.61
C ARG A 41 -8.38 4.56 -29.52
N SER A 42 -7.62 3.47 -29.53
CA SER A 42 -6.32 3.37 -28.84
C SER A 42 -5.33 4.39 -29.41
N ARG A 43 -4.60 5.09 -28.53
CA ARG A 43 -3.77 6.28 -28.85
C ARG A 43 -2.49 5.87 -29.60
N HIS A 44 -2.10 6.64 -30.63
CA HIS A 44 -0.96 6.35 -31.50
C HIS A 44 0.35 6.95 -30.97
N TYR A 45 1.41 6.14 -30.91
CA TYR A 45 2.79 6.55 -30.64
C TYR A 45 3.62 6.35 -31.91
N PHE A 46 4.17 7.41 -32.50
CA PHE A 46 4.88 7.37 -33.79
C PHE A 46 6.41 7.18 -33.66
N ALA A 47 6.97 6.59 -34.71
CA ALA A 47 8.38 6.21 -35.00
C ALA A 47 8.82 4.84 -34.46
N GLY A 48 8.46 3.78 -35.19
CA GLY A 48 8.91 2.39 -34.98
C GLY A 48 7.98 1.38 -35.68
N THR A 49 8.44 0.14 -35.88
CA THR A 49 7.57 -0.97 -36.28
C THR A 49 6.50 -1.12 -35.20
N LEU A 50 5.23 -0.90 -35.55
CA LEU A 50 4.13 -1.10 -34.60
C LEU A 50 3.89 -2.60 -34.44
N THR A 51 3.84 -3.04 -33.19
CA THR A 51 3.41 -4.39 -32.85
C THR A 51 2.00 -4.32 -32.29
N VAL A 52 1.12 -5.16 -32.82
CA VAL A 52 -0.28 -5.25 -32.39
C VAL A 52 -0.41 -6.38 -31.38
N PHE A 53 -0.95 -6.06 -30.21
CA PHE A 53 -1.27 -7.00 -29.16
C PHE A 53 -2.77 -7.04 -28.93
N LYS A 54 -3.26 -8.20 -28.52
CA LYS A 54 -4.64 -8.37 -28.08
C LYS A 54 -4.64 -8.92 -26.66
N ALA A 55 -5.24 -8.19 -25.74
CA ALA A 55 -5.45 -8.62 -24.36
C ALA A 55 -6.93 -8.48 -24.04
N GLU A 56 -7.58 -9.59 -23.68
CA GLU A 56 -9.04 -9.69 -23.58
C GLU A 56 -9.70 -9.22 -24.91
N ASP A 57 -10.69 -8.33 -24.82
CA ASP A 57 -11.38 -7.75 -25.98
C ASP A 57 -10.72 -6.46 -26.50
N HIS A 58 -9.51 -6.14 -26.03
CA HIS A 58 -8.81 -4.90 -26.35
C HIS A 58 -7.62 -5.13 -27.29
N VAL A 59 -7.46 -4.21 -28.24
CA VAL A 59 -6.35 -4.19 -29.21
C VAL A 59 -5.43 -3.02 -28.89
N PHE A 60 -4.16 -3.32 -28.67
CA PHE A 60 -3.10 -2.37 -28.35
C PHE A 60 -2.13 -2.26 -29.52
N ARG A 61 -1.88 -1.02 -29.96
CA ARG A 61 -0.88 -0.71 -30.98
C ARG A 61 0.31 -0.05 -30.29
N ILE A 62 1.39 -0.80 -30.13
CA ILE A 62 2.50 -0.41 -29.27
C ILE A 62 3.72 -0.13 -30.14
N ASN A 63 4.43 0.96 -29.84
CA ASN A 63 5.74 1.19 -30.44
C ASN A 63 6.72 0.18 -29.85
N ARG A 64 7.20 -0.72 -30.70
CA ARG A 64 8.08 -1.81 -30.32
C ARG A 64 9.36 -1.34 -29.61
N ALA A 65 9.87 -0.14 -29.93
CA ALA A 65 11.04 0.42 -29.26
C ALA A 65 10.90 0.46 -27.73
N LEU A 66 9.69 0.76 -27.21
CA LEU A 66 9.41 0.78 -25.78
C LEU A 66 9.55 -0.58 -25.10
N LEU A 67 9.35 -1.67 -25.86
CA LEU A 67 9.48 -3.04 -25.36
C LEU A 67 10.90 -3.55 -25.53
N ASP A 68 11.50 -3.28 -26.70
CA ASP A 68 12.86 -3.71 -27.04
C ASP A 68 13.92 -3.09 -26.11
N ASP A 69 13.68 -1.87 -25.61
CA ASP A 69 14.53 -1.20 -24.62
C ASP A 69 14.61 -1.94 -23.27
N GLU A 70 13.60 -2.78 -22.95
CA GLU A 70 13.51 -3.51 -21.68
C GLU A 70 13.73 -5.02 -21.80
N GLY A 71 13.69 -5.57 -23.02
CA GLY A 71 13.96 -6.98 -23.28
C GLY A 71 13.68 -7.42 -24.72
N ALA A 72 14.46 -8.38 -25.23
CA ALA A 72 14.37 -8.87 -26.61
C ALA A 72 13.35 -10.03 -26.79
N ALA A 73 12.25 -10.02 -26.06
CA ALA A 73 11.37 -11.21 -25.98
C ALA A 73 10.53 -11.47 -27.25
N ILE A 74 10.33 -10.47 -28.10
CA ILE A 74 9.43 -10.57 -29.27
C ILE A 74 10.27 -10.58 -30.55
N PRO A 75 10.19 -11.61 -31.41
CA PRO A 75 10.90 -11.62 -32.68
C PRO A 75 10.44 -10.49 -33.61
N GLU A 76 11.34 -9.98 -34.46
CA GLU A 76 10.97 -9.03 -35.53
C GLU A 76 9.94 -9.62 -36.48
N GLY A 77 8.95 -8.81 -36.90
CA GLY A 77 7.89 -9.22 -37.83
C GLY A 77 6.68 -9.95 -37.22
N VAL A 78 6.64 -10.11 -35.90
CA VAL A 78 5.50 -10.73 -35.19
C VAL A 78 4.53 -9.64 -34.69
N GLY A 79 3.22 -9.90 -34.77
CA GLY A 79 2.15 -9.02 -34.25
C GLY A 79 1.71 -7.96 -35.24
N SER A 80 1.04 -8.39 -36.31
CA SER A 80 0.44 -7.51 -37.35
C SER A 80 -1.03 -7.23 -37.05
N GLU A 81 -1.68 -6.36 -37.84
CA GLU A 81 -3.13 -6.15 -37.72
C GLU A 81 -3.92 -7.42 -38.03
N ASP A 82 -3.45 -8.22 -38.99
CA ASP A 82 -4.10 -9.46 -39.42
C ASP A 82 -3.77 -10.65 -38.50
N ASP A 83 -2.69 -10.56 -37.72
CA ASP A 83 -2.21 -11.59 -36.80
C ASP A 83 -1.60 -10.94 -35.53
N PRO A 84 -2.45 -10.46 -34.60
CA PRO A 84 -1.99 -9.80 -33.37
C PRO A 84 -1.47 -10.81 -32.35
N ILE A 85 -0.51 -10.39 -31.52
CA ILE A 85 0.01 -11.23 -30.42
C ILE A 85 -1.05 -11.32 -29.33
N GLU A 86 -1.60 -12.52 -29.10
CA GLU A 86 -2.59 -12.76 -28.05
C GLU A 86 -1.93 -12.94 -26.67
N LEU A 87 -2.25 -12.04 -25.74
CA LEU A 87 -1.80 -12.08 -24.35
C LEU A 87 -2.83 -12.81 -23.49
N THR A 88 -2.83 -14.13 -23.57
CA THR A 88 -3.78 -14.99 -22.83
C THR A 88 -3.60 -14.83 -21.32
N TYR A 89 -4.67 -14.56 -20.55
CA TYR A 89 -4.61 -14.31 -19.10
C TYR A 89 -3.86 -13.04 -18.65
N THR A 90 -3.73 -12.04 -19.52
CA THR A 90 -3.35 -10.66 -19.13
C THR A 90 -4.57 -9.77 -19.24
N ARG A 91 -4.93 -9.07 -18.16
CA ARG A 91 -6.03 -8.09 -18.22
C ARG A 91 -5.59 -6.87 -19.01
N ALA A 92 -6.50 -6.28 -19.78
CA ALA A 92 -6.22 -5.06 -20.53
C ALA A 92 -5.68 -3.94 -19.62
N ALA A 93 -6.27 -3.78 -18.43
CA ALA A 93 -5.85 -2.78 -17.44
C ALA A 93 -4.42 -2.99 -16.92
N ASP A 94 -3.95 -4.23 -16.77
CA ASP A 94 -2.58 -4.50 -16.31
C ASP A 94 -1.56 -4.10 -17.37
N LEU A 95 -1.89 -4.34 -18.64
CA LEU A 95 -1.06 -3.94 -19.77
C LEU A 95 -1.02 -2.41 -19.91
N GLU A 96 -2.16 -1.72 -19.72
CA GLU A 96 -2.21 -0.26 -19.72
C GLU A 96 -1.28 0.36 -18.66
N ILE A 97 -1.30 -0.18 -17.44
CA ILE A 97 -0.43 0.28 -16.34
C ILE A 97 1.05 0.13 -16.71
N LEU A 98 1.45 -1.00 -17.31
CA LEU A 98 2.83 -1.19 -17.77
C LEU A 98 3.19 -0.17 -18.86
N LEU A 99 2.31 0.05 -19.84
CA LEU A 99 2.61 0.97 -20.95
C LEU A 99 2.69 2.42 -20.50
N ASP A 100 1.82 2.84 -19.58
CA ASP A 100 1.91 4.12 -18.92
C ASP A 100 3.25 4.27 -18.19
N PHE A 101 3.65 3.24 -17.42
CA PHE A 101 4.91 3.24 -16.71
C PHE A 101 6.12 3.34 -17.65
N LEU A 102 6.15 2.58 -18.74
CA LEU A 102 7.24 2.63 -19.72
C LEU A 102 7.32 3.98 -20.44
N SER A 103 6.17 4.61 -20.70
CA SER A 103 6.11 5.86 -21.46
C SER A 103 6.32 7.10 -20.59
N LEU A 104 5.86 7.06 -19.34
CA LEU A 104 5.74 8.24 -18.46
C LEU A 104 6.50 8.09 -17.13
N GLY A 105 6.97 6.88 -16.79
CA GLY A 105 7.50 6.54 -15.46
C GLY A 105 6.43 6.46 -14.36
N THR A 106 5.14 6.59 -14.70
CA THR A 106 4.02 6.67 -13.75
C THR A 106 2.68 6.40 -14.47
N ARG A 107 1.53 6.47 -13.77
CA ARG A 107 0.19 6.32 -14.38
C ARG A 107 -0.14 7.44 -15.37
N HIS A 108 -1.10 7.23 -16.28
CA HIS A 108 -1.59 8.26 -17.19
C HIS A 108 -2.11 9.53 -16.48
N ASP A 109 -2.73 9.37 -15.32
CA ASP A 109 -3.24 10.47 -14.50
C ASP A 109 -2.14 11.18 -13.67
N LYS A 110 -0.88 10.81 -13.90
CA LYS A 110 0.33 11.30 -13.23
C LYS A 110 0.40 10.97 -11.74
N LYS A 111 -0.49 10.11 -11.22
CA LYS A 111 -0.39 9.63 -9.84
C LYS A 111 0.65 8.53 -9.74
N SER A 112 1.37 8.52 -8.61
CA SER A 112 2.31 7.46 -8.27
C SER A 112 1.65 6.08 -8.32
N LEU A 113 2.40 5.07 -8.75
CA LEU A 113 1.96 3.67 -8.80
C LEU A 113 1.69 3.14 -7.39
N THR A 114 0.53 2.53 -7.20
CA THR A 114 0.15 1.82 -5.96
C THR A 114 0.80 0.43 -5.89
N SER A 115 0.67 -0.27 -4.75
CA SER A 115 1.13 -1.67 -4.64
C SER A 115 0.44 -2.60 -5.63
N LEU A 116 -0.84 -2.37 -5.92
CA LEU A 116 -1.58 -3.12 -6.93
C LEU A 116 -1.04 -2.83 -8.33
N ASP A 117 -0.75 -1.56 -8.63
CA ASP A 117 -0.18 -1.17 -9.92
C ASP A 117 1.21 -1.80 -10.13
N TRP A 118 2.06 -1.81 -9.10
CA TRP A 118 3.36 -2.49 -9.16
C TRP A 118 3.23 -4.01 -9.33
N ALA A 119 2.23 -4.65 -8.73
CA ALA A 119 1.95 -6.06 -8.96
C ALA A 119 1.52 -6.31 -10.42
N SER A 120 0.71 -5.43 -11.00
CA SER A 120 0.35 -5.47 -12.43
C SER A 120 1.59 -5.32 -13.33
N VAL A 121 2.48 -4.36 -13.03
CA VAL A 121 3.77 -4.19 -13.74
C VAL A 121 4.63 -5.45 -13.66
N MET A 122 4.71 -6.10 -12.50
CA MET A 122 5.44 -7.37 -12.35
C MET A 122 4.84 -8.49 -13.20
N VAL A 123 3.51 -8.68 -13.15
CA VAL A 123 2.82 -9.75 -13.89
C VAL A 123 3.07 -9.58 -15.39
N VAL A 124 2.87 -8.39 -15.94
CA VAL A 124 3.02 -8.15 -17.38
C VAL A 124 4.49 -8.13 -17.78
N GLY A 125 5.36 -7.46 -17.02
CA GLY A 125 6.81 -7.42 -17.26
C GLY A 125 7.46 -8.81 -17.27
N SER A 126 6.96 -9.74 -16.44
CA SER A 126 7.47 -11.12 -16.42
C SER A 126 7.22 -11.86 -17.73
N ARG A 127 6.11 -11.58 -18.40
CA ARG A 127 5.75 -12.21 -19.69
C ARG A 127 6.60 -11.70 -20.84
N PHE A 128 6.97 -10.43 -20.77
CA PHE A 128 7.88 -9.82 -21.74
C PHE A 128 9.36 -10.00 -21.39
N GLY A 129 9.68 -10.74 -20.31
CA GLY A 129 11.07 -10.99 -19.90
C GLY A 129 11.83 -9.71 -19.50
N MET A 130 11.12 -8.66 -19.05
CA MET A 130 11.68 -7.34 -18.76
C MET A 130 12.41 -7.31 -17.41
N GLN A 131 13.60 -7.90 -17.33
CA GLN A 131 14.32 -8.10 -16.06
C GLN A 131 14.58 -6.79 -15.29
N ARG A 132 14.87 -5.69 -15.99
CA ARG A 132 15.07 -4.38 -15.37
C ARG A 132 13.80 -3.85 -14.71
N ILE A 133 12.68 -3.92 -15.42
CA ILE A 133 11.37 -3.52 -14.90
C ILE A 133 10.93 -4.41 -13.74
N LEU A 134 11.18 -5.72 -13.83
CA LEU A 134 10.94 -6.65 -12.73
C LEU A 134 11.75 -6.27 -11.48
N GLY A 135 13.02 -5.93 -11.64
CA GLY A 135 13.86 -5.44 -10.55
C GLY A 135 13.31 -4.15 -9.93
N LEU A 136 12.92 -3.17 -10.75
CA LEU A 136 12.32 -1.92 -10.27
C LEU A 136 11.00 -2.15 -9.52
N ALA A 137 10.13 -3.02 -10.03
CA ALA A 137 8.86 -3.32 -9.41
C ALA A 137 9.03 -4.12 -8.10
N GLN A 138 9.99 -5.05 -8.06
CA GLN A 138 10.39 -5.75 -6.84
C GLN A 138 10.95 -4.78 -5.81
N ASP A 139 11.87 -3.90 -6.19
CA ASP A 139 12.42 -2.87 -5.30
C ASP A 139 11.31 -1.94 -4.80
N ALA A 140 10.39 -1.51 -5.66
CA ALA A 140 9.26 -0.68 -5.28
C ALA A 140 8.32 -1.40 -4.29
N LEU A 141 7.99 -2.66 -4.53
CA LEU A 141 7.15 -3.46 -3.62
C LEU A 141 7.86 -3.77 -2.30
N SER A 142 9.15 -4.04 -2.34
CA SER A 142 9.99 -4.17 -1.16
C SER A 142 10.04 -2.85 -0.39
N ASN A 143 10.16 -1.70 -1.06
CA ASN A 143 10.11 -0.37 -0.44
C ASN A 143 8.74 -0.08 0.20
N ILE A 144 7.66 -0.60 -0.37
CA ILE A 144 6.29 -0.48 0.17
C ILE A 144 6.09 -1.38 1.41
N SER A 145 6.82 -2.49 1.52
CA SER A 145 6.84 -3.38 2.69
C SER A 145 8.23 -3.38 3.34
N ARG A 146 8.64 -2.19 3.80
CA ARG A 146 9.88 -1.99 4.57
C ARG A 146 9.63 -2.03 6.08
N ALA A 147 8.83 -3.00 6.53
CA ALA A 147 8.61 -3.26 7.94
C ALA A 147 9.96 -3.51 8.63
N GLY A 148 10.36 -2.63 9.55
CA GLY A 148 11.65 -2.69 10.23
C GLY A 148 12.86 -2.15 9.46
N ALA A 149 12.68 -1.64 8.24
CA ALA A 149 13.80 -1.21 7.40
C ALA A 149 14.67 -0.15 8.07
N GLY A 150 15.99 -0.29 7.89
CA GLY A 150 17.01 0.57 8.43
C GLY A 150 17.37 0.28 9.88
N PHE A 151 16.57 -0.48 10.63
CA PHE A 151 16.94 -0.93 11.97
C PHE A 151 17.86 -2.16 11.96
N GLU A 152 17.90 -2.92 10.86
CA GLU A 152 18.64 -4.20 10.78
C GLU A 152 20.14 -4.03 11.04
N THR A 153 20.66 -2.84 10.75
CA THR A 153 22.08 -2.51 10.88
C THR A 153 22.53 -2.29 12.33
N TYR A 154 21.62 -2.16 13.29
CA TYR A 154 21.91 -1.80 14.68
C TYR A 154 21.81 -2.98 15.67
N GLY A 155 21.58 -4.19 15.16
CA GLY A 155 21.47 -5.42 15.94
C GLY A 155 20.04 -5.74 16.39
N MET A 156 19.89 -6.87 17.10
CA MET A 156 18.58 -7.39 17.51
C MET A 156 17.88 -6.53 18.58
N TYR A 157 18.67 -5.88 19.44
CA TYR A 157 18.18 -4.99 20.49
C TYR A 157 18.91 -3.66 20.40
N PHE A 158 18.17 -2.57 20.52
CA PHE A 158 18.68 -1.23 20.32
C PHE A 158 18.00 -0.21 21.22
N LEU A 159 18.56 0.99 21.23
CA LEU A 159 18.07 2.16 21.94
C LEU A 159 17.74 3.23 20.93
N ILE A 160 16.71 4.02 21.21
CA ILE A 160 16.31 5.17 20.38
C ILE A 160 16.70 6.45 21.11
N ARG A 161 17.53 7.28 20.48
CA ARG A 161 18.04 8.53 21.04
C ARG A 161 17.65 9.73 20.17
N GLU A 162 17.26 10.83 20.81
CA GLU A 162 17.11 12.12 20.13
C GLU A 162 18.48 12.60 19.63
N LYS A 163 18.57 12.92 18.34
CA LYS A 163 19.85 13.28 17.73
C LYS A 163 20.42 14.55 18.36
N GLY A 164 21.67 14.48 18.82
CA GLY A 164 22.42 15.61 19.36
C GLY A 164 22.01 16.09 20.76
N MET A 165 21.07 15.42 21.44
CA MET A 165 20.52 15.88 22.73
C MET A 165 20.73 14.92 23.90
N GLY A 166 21.22 13.69 23.65
CA GLY A 166 21.53 12.71 24.70
C GLY A 166 20.31 12.15 25.46
N LYS A 167 19.09 12.47 25.03
CA LYS A 167 17.84 11.94 25.59
C LYS A 167 17.41 10.68 24.85
N TYR A 168 16.92 9.70 25.59
CA TYR A 168 16.52 8.40 25.05
C TYR A 168 15.03 8.17 25.27
N LEU A 169 14.43 7.43 24.35
CA LEU A 169 13.07 6.95 24.49
C LEU A 169 13.00 5.95 25.64
N ILE A 170 12.00 6.11 26.49
CA ILE A 170 11.74 5.26 27.67
C ILE A 170 10.24 5.31 28.00
N ASN A 171 9.71 4.25 28.59
CA ASN A 171 8.36 4.25 29.14
C ASN A 171 8.25 5.09 30.43
N TRP A 172 7.12 5.75 30.61
CA TRP A 172 6.86 6.62 31.77
C TRP A 172 6.98 5.85 33.09
N HIS A 173 7.71 6.46 34.04
CA HIS A 173 8.04 5.88 35.35
C HIS A 173 8.59 4.43 35.33
N CYS A 174 9.20 4.00 34.22
CA CYS A 174 9.71 2.63 34.09
C CYS A 174 8.62 1.56 34.35
N LYS A 175 7.35 1.85 34.02
CA LYS A 175 6.23 0.94 34.23
C LYS A 175 5.99 -0.01 33.05
N ASN A 176 5.85 -1.30 33.33
CA ASN A 176 5.67 -2.35 32.31
C ASN A 176 4.20 -2.67 32.01
N THR A 177 3.29 -1.72 32.27
CA THR A 177 1.84 -1.89 32.09
C THR A 177 1.38 -1.35 30.74
N GLU A 178 0.21 -1.81 30.31
CA GLU A 178 -0.42 -1.32 29.08
C GLU A 178 -0.95 0.12 29.27
N GLY A 179 -0.96 0.91 28.20
CA GLY A 179 -1.37 2.32 28.19
C GLY A 179 -0.24 3.30 28.55
N VAL A 180 0.86 2.82 29.14
CA VAL A 180 1.99 3.66 29.55
C VAL A 180 2.61 4.37 28.34
N GLN A 181 2.72 5.69 28.42
CA GLN A 181 3.34 6.53 27.40
C GLN A 181 4.85 6.29 27.26
N LEU A 182 5.37 6.35 26.03
CA LEU A 182 6.78 6.54 25.76
C LEU A 182 7.15 8.03 25.70
N HIS A 183 8.24 8.40 26.35
CA HIS A 183 8.72 9.77 26.45
C HIS A 183 10.26 9.82 26.40
N LEU A 184 10.83 11.03 26.32
CA LEU A 184 12.26 11.28 26.36
C LEU A 184 12.77 11.51 27.77
N CYS A 185 13.84 10.81 28.15
CA CYS A 185 14.54 11.02 29.41
C CYS A 185 16.06 11.09 29.22
N LEU A 186 16.73 11.87 30.06
CA LEU A 186 18.20 11.91 30.11
C LEU A 186 18.71 10.62 30.75
N ARG A 187 19.49 9.84 29.99
CA ARG A 187 20.03 8.55 30.45
C ARG A 187 20.93 8.69 31.69
N GLU A 188 21.68 9.78 31.78
CA GLU A 188 22.57 10.06 32.93
C GLU A 188 21.82 10.26 34.25
N LYS A 189 20.55 10.70 34.18
CA LYS A 189 19.71 10.90 35.36
C LYS A 189 19.02 9.62 35.84
N LEU A 190 19.12 8.54 35.06
CA LEU A 190 18.49 7.26 35.40
C LEU A 190 19.45 6.40 36.22
N PRO A 191 19.00 5.81 37.33
CA PRO A 191 19.69 4.72 37.99
C PRO A 191 20.03 3.60 37.01
N ASP A 192 21.13 2.88 37.23
CA ASP A 192 21.55 1.79 36.33
C ASP A 192 20.47 0.72 36.14
N VAL A 193 19.71 0.42 37.21
CA VAL A 193 18.58 -0.52 37.18
C VAL A 193 17.48 -0.10 36.20
N ASP A 194 17.36 1.20 35.92
CA ASP A 194 16.32 1.78 35.08
C ASP A 194 16.77 1.93 33.61
N LYS A 195 18.06 1.83 33.31
CA LYS A 195 18.57 1.96 31.93
C LYS A 195 18.06 0.85 30.99
N LYS A 196 17.67 -0.31 31.54
CA LYS A 196 17.12 -1.43 30.77
C LYS A 196 15.74 -1.14 30.15
N PHE A 197 15.02 -0.15 30.66
CA PHE A 197 13.72 0.30 30.15
C PHE A 197 13.83 1.13 28.86
N GLN A 198 15.05 1.36 28.38
CA GLN A 198 15.34 2.09 27.15
C GLN A 198 15.60 1.15 25.96
N VAL A 199 15.49 -0.16 26.18
CA VAL A 199 15.83 -1.19 25.19
C VAL A 199 14.58 -1.60 24.43
N PHE A 200 14.69 -1.57 23.11
CA PHE A 200 13.64 -1.93 22.17
C PHE A 200 14.14 -2.97 21.16
N PHE A 201 13.20 -3.62 20.49
CA PHE A 201 13.46 -4.50 19.35
C PHE A 201 12.30 -4.43 18.36
N LEU A 202 12.49 -4.93 17.14
CA LEU A 202 11.41 -5.09 16.17
C LEU A 202 10.96 -6.55 16.13
N SER A 203 9.65 -6.77 16.10
CA SER A 203 9.10 -8.08 15.81
C SER A 203 9.15 -8.38 14.30
N ARG A 204 8.83 -9.62 13.92
CA ARG A 204 8.79 -10.04 12.50
C ARG A 204 7.75 -9.28 11.67
N SER A 205 6.75 -8.69 12.30
CA SER A 205 5.76 -7.83 11.62
C SER A 205 6.25 -6.39 11.45
N GLY A 206 7.44 -6.04 11.97
CA GLY A 206 7.94 -4.66 12.01
C GLY A 206 7.30 -3.79 13.09
N ALA A 207 6.53 -4.36 14.01
CA ALA A 207 6.09 -3.62 15.19
C ALA A 207 7.29 -3.40 16.12
N LEU A 208 7.37 -2.21 16.73
CA LEU A 208 8.36 -1.89 17.74
C LEU A 208 7.92 -2.45 19.09
N HIS A 209 8.81 -3.10 19.82
CA HIS A 209 8.53 -3.68 21.13
C HIS A 209 9.50 -3.15 22.17
N HIS A 210 8.98 -2.93 23.37
CA HIS A 210 9.78 -2.63 24.55
C HIS A 210 10.29 -3.93 25.17
N ALA A 211 11.61 -4.08 25.27
CA ALA A 211 12.24 -5.36 25.60
C ALA A 211 11.90 -5.85 27.02
N MET A 212 11.84 -4.93 27.99
CA MET A 212 11.64 -5.30 29.39
C MET A 212 10.20 -5.74 29.70
N SER A 213 9.20 -5.13 29.06
CA SER A 213 7.79 -5.52 29.25
C SER A 213 7.32 -6.60 28.26
N GLY A 214 8.00 -6.73 27.12
CA GLY A 214 7.54 -7.53 25.99
C GLY A 214 6.34 -6.93 25.23
N LEU A 215 5.82 -5.78 25.69
CA LEU A 215 4.69 -5.10 25.06
C LEU A 215 5.12 -4.39 23.77
N ALA A 216 4.21 -4.37 22.80
CA ALA A 216 4.39 -3.62 21.57
C ALA A 216 4.20 -2.12 21.84
N VAL A 217 4.72 -1.29 20.95
CA VAL A 217 4.46 0.14 20.89
C VAL A 217 3.33 0.35 19.88
N ASP A 218 2.24 0.91 20.36
CA ASP A 218 1.10 1.31 19.54
C ASP A 218 0.94 2.83 19.59
N ILE A 219 0.14 3.40 18.68
CA ILE A 219 -0.14 4.83 18.64
C ILE A 219 -1.61 5.06 18.92
N ILE A 220 -1.89 5.69 20.05
CA ILE A 220 -3.26 6.04 20.49
C ILE A 220 -3.32 7.57 20.56
N ASP A 221 -4.17 8.18 19.73
CA ASP A 221 -4.26 9.64 19.54
C ASP A 221 -2.88 10.31 19.41
N ASN A 222 -2.05 9.79 18.49
CA ASN A 222 -0.68 10.26 18.21
C ASN A 222 0.34 10.00 19.34
N VAL A 223 -0.09 9.42 20.46
CA VAL A 223 0.82 9.10 21.57
C VAL A 223 1.35 7.67 21.42
N PRO A 224 2.68 7.49 21.37
CA PRO A 224 3.27 6.16 21.46
C PRO A 224 3.07 5.59 22.86
N VAL A 225 2.37 4.47 22.97
CA VAL A 225 2.04 3.80 24.23
C VAL A 225 2.38 2.33 24.17
N LEU A 226 2.61 1.72 25.34
CA LEU A 226 2.75 0.27 25.44
C LEU A 226 1.39 -0.40 25.28
N ARG A 227 1.31 -1.40 24.41
CA ARG A 227 0.10 -2.17 24.15
C ARG A 227 0.38 -3.67 24.13
N ARG A 228 -0.58 -4.44 24.63
CA ARG A 228 -0.60 -5.90 24.46
C ARG A 228 -1.01 -6.27 23.04
N GLU A 229 -0.35 -7.27 22.48
CA GLU A 229 -0.83 -7.92 21.25
C GLU A 229 -2.21 -8.53 21.49
N ARG A 230 -3.12 -8.26 20.55
CA ARG A 230 -4.49 -8.79 20.56
C ARG A 230 -4.77 -9.42 19.21
N PRO A 231 -5.66 -10.42 19.14
CA PRO A 231 -6.15 -10.92 17.86
C PRO A 231 -6.71 -9.76 17.03
N ALA A 232 -6.23 -9.61 15.79
CA ALA A 232 -6.82 -8.64 14.88
C ALA A 232 -8.28 -9.04 14.62
N SER A 233 -9.21 -8.13 14.88
CA SER A 233 -10.61 -8.34 14.49
C SER A 233 -10.79 -8.06 13.01
N GLY A 234 -11.70 -8.78 12.36
CA GLY A 234 -12.08 -8.49 10.97
C GLY A 234 -12.78 -7.14 10.79
N HIS A 235 -13.20 -6.49 11.88
CA HIS A 235 -13.81 -5.17 11.88
C HIS A 235 -12.87 -4.15 12.54
N PRO A 236 -12.66 -2.95 11.95
CA PRO A 236 -11.86 -1.90 12.57
C PRO A 236 -12.40 -1.53 13.96
N ASN A 237 -11.54 -1.55 14.97
CA ASN A 237 -11.86 -0.97 16.28
C ASN A 237 -10.61 -0.49 17.02
N PRO A 238 -10.75 0.53 17.88
CA PRO A 238 -9.61 1.14 18.58
C PRO A 238 -8.95 0.23 19.63
N TRP A 239 -9.64 -0.82 20.09
CA TRP A 239 -9.09 -1.74 21.08
C TRP A 239 -8.21 -2.83 20.46
N SER A 240 -8.61 -3.39 19.32
CA SER A 240 -8.03 -4.61 18.75
C SER A 240 -7.75 -4.46 17.25
N HIS A 241 -6.85 -3.53 16.92
CA HIS A 241 -6.38 -3.30 15.55
C HIS A 241 -4.96 -3.83 15.32
N PRO A 242 -4.56 -4.06 14.06
CA PRO A 242 -3.18 -4.40 13.69
C PRO A 242 -2.19 -3.34 14.19
N LEU A 243 -1.08 -3.78 14.78
CA LEU A 243 -0.02 -2.87 15.25
C LEU A 243 0.63 -2.12 14.09
N PRO A 244 1.10 -0.88 14.33
CA PRO A 244 1.83 -0.11 13.31
C PRO A 244 3.21 -0.72 13.02
N GLU A 245 3.65 -0.57 11.79
CA GLU A 245 5.01 -0.90 11.35
C GLU A 245 5.93 0.30 11.56
N PHE A 246 7.14 0.06 12.06
CA PHE A 246 8.17 1.08 12.25
C PHE A 246 9.32 0.85 11.26
N SER A 247 9.88 1.94 10.73
CA SER A 247 11.11 1.91 9.93
C SER A 247 11.98 3.12 10.25
N PHE A 248 13.26 3.02 9.96
CA PHE A 248 14.26 4.06 10.22
C PHE A 248 14.96 4.44 8.91
N VAL A 249 14.60 5.59 8.34
CA VAL A 249 15.11 6.06 7.04
C VAL A 249 15.52 7.51 7.17
N ASP A 250 16.71 7.85 6.67
CA ASP A 250 17.25 9.22 6.71
C ASP A 250 17.22 9.85 8.12
N GLN A 251 17.58 9.05 9.12
CA GLN A 251 17.56 9.42 10.53
C GLN A 251 16.16 9.75 11.08
N GLN A 252 15.10 9.34 10.40
CA GLN A 252 13.73 9.51 10.86
C GLN A 252 13.12 8.15 11.18
N ILE A 253 12.38 8.08 12.29
CA ILE A 253 11.55 6.92 12.60
C ILE A 253 10.20 7.15 11.95
N ARG A 254 9.91 6.40 10.89
CA ARG A 254 8.63 6.43 10.16
C ARG A 254 7.69 5.41 10.77
N VAL A 255 6.41 5.75 10.80
CA VAL A 255 5.32 4.93 11.33
C VAL A 255 4.32 4.69 10.20
N LYS A 256 3.98 3.42 9.96
CA LYS A 256 2.98 3.03 8.97
C LYS A 256 1.86 2.30 9.66
N PHE A 257 0.66 2.85 9.54
CA PHE A 257 -0.54 2.20 10.04
C PHE A 257 -0.99 1.11 9.06
N LEU A 258 -1.57 0.04 9.59
CA LEU A 258 -2.15 -1.05 8.80
C LEU A 258 -3.69 -1.04 8.83
N SER A 259 -4.26 -0.19 9.67
CA SER A 259 -5.68 0.11 9.80
C SER A 259 -5.85 1.58 10.11
N ASP A 260 -7.09 2.07 10.06
CA ASP A 260 -7.39 3.45 10.44
C ASP A 260 -6.91 3.73 11.87
N PRO A 261 -5.99 4.71 12.07
CA PRO A 261 -5.51 5.06 13.40
C PRO A 261 -6.50 5.91 14.20
N ARG A 262 -7.65 6.30 13.62
CA ARG A 262 -8.65 7.10 14.34
C ARG A 262 -9.21 6.37 15.55
N LEU A 263 -9.15 7.05 16.70
CA LEU A 263 -10.00 6.75 17.83
C LEU A 263 -11.32 7.54 17.75
N PRO A 264 -12.41 7.04 18.36
CA PRO A 264 -13.72 7.71 18.42
C PRO A 264 -13.70 9.12 19.03
N SER A 265 -12.65 9.45 19.78
CA SER A 265 -12.45 10.74 20.47
C SER A 265 -11.39 11.63 19.80
N CYS A 266 -10.74 11.18 18.73
CA CYS A 266 -9.96 12.09 17.89
C CYS A 266 -10.92 13.12 17.30
N THR A 267 -10.71 14.41 17.55
CA THR A 267 -11.44 15.46 16.84
C THR A 267 -11.28 15.24 15.33
N ASP A 268 -12.37 15.39 14.57
CA ASP A 268 -12.44 15.16 13.11
C ASP A 268 -11.32 15.89 12.32
N GLU A 269 -10.71 16.90 12.93
CA GLU A 269 -9.59 17.68 12.41
C GLU A 269 -8.31 16.86 12.15
N PHE A 270 -8.02 15.82 12.93
CA PHE A 270 -6.70 15.15 12.86
C PHE A 270 -6.60 14.09 11.77
N TYR A 271 -7.73 13.55 11.34
CA TYR A 271 -7.79 12.55 10.29
C TYR A 271 -9.08 12.78 9.48
N PRO A 272 -9.09 13.73 8.52
CA PRO A 272 -10.21 13.83 7.57
C PRO A 272 -10.34 12.53 6.77
N ASP A 273 -11.53 12.20 6.27
CA ASP A 273 -11.90 10.98 5.50
C ASP A 273 -10.98 10.58 4.32
N ASP A 274 -9.99 11.41 4.03
CA ASP A 274 -8.85 11.10 3.19
C ASP A 274 -7.94 10.01 3.79
N SER A 275 -7.80 8.94 3.02
CA SER A 275 -7.09 7.69 3.33
C SER A 275 -5.76 7.91 4.07
N TRP A 276 -5.74 7.61 5.37
CA TRP A 276 -4.53 7.54 6.20
C TRP A 276 -3.43 6.66 5.57
N ALA A 277 -3.81 5.71 4.71
CA ALA A 277 -2.89 4.78 4.06
C ALA A 277 -1.93 5.45 3.07
N THR A 278 -2.24 6.66 2.59
CA THR A 278 -1.34 7.41 1.69
C THR A 278 -0.53 8.49 2.42
N LYS A 279 -0.73 8.64 3.73
CA LYS A 279 -0.06 9.67 4.54
C LYS A 279 1.25 9.13 5.13
N ASN A 280 2.23 10.02 5.25
CA ASN A 280 3.49 9.72 5.91
C ASN A 280 3.40 10.14 7.38
N PHE A 281 3.75 9.24 8.29
CA PHE A 281 3.81 9.55 9.71
C PHE A 281 5.22 9.33 10.24
N VAL A 282 5.65 10.22 11.13
CA VAL A 282 6.99 10.16 11.73
C VAL A 282 6.91 10.38 13.24
N LEU A 283 7.85 9.78 13.97
CA LEU A 283 8.04 10.05 15.39
C LEU A 283 8.72 11.41 15.57
N ALA A 284 8.12 12.28 16.36
CA ALA A 284 8.58 13.64 16.61
C ALA A 284 8.79 13.88 18.10
N ALA A 285 9.97 14.41 18.44
CA ALA A 285 10.31 14.88 19.76
C ALA A 285 9.84 16.33 19.97
N ARG A 286 9.56 16.67 21.23
CA ARG A 286 9.34 18.04 21.73
C ARG A 286 8.26 18.80 20.97
N THR A 287 7.15 18.12 20.73
CA THR A 287 6.03 18.68 20.00
C THR A 287 5.35 19.79 20.80
N GLU A 288 4.93 20.86 20.13
CA GLU A 288 4.12 21.92 20.74
C GLU A 288 2.68 21.45 20.99
N ARG A 289 2.22 20.52 20.15
CA ARG A 289 0.89 19.96 20.20
C ARG A 289 0.70 19.18 21.48
N ASP A 290 -0.34 19.52 22.22
CA ASP A 290 -0.74 18.77 23.41
C ASP A 290 -1.43 17.46 23.04
N PHE A 291 -1.56 16.55 23.99
CA PHE A 291 -2.09 15.22 23.75
C PHE A 291 -3.04 14.79 24.86
N HIS A 292 -3.94 13.87 24.51
CA HIS A 292 -4.83 13.23 25.45
C HIS A 292 -4.37 11.80 25.72
N MET A 293 -4.34 11.40 26.98
CA MET A 293 -4.13 10.01 27.37
C MET A 293 -5.49 9.35 27.55
N HIS A 294 -5.77 8.31 26.76
CA HIS A 294 -7.05 7.61 26.82
C HIS A 294 -7.10 6.63 27.99
N PRO A 295 -8.01 6.79 28.98
CA PRO A 295 -8.23 5.78 29.98
C PRO A 295 -8.82 4.51 29.37
N ILE A 296 -8.67 3.37 30.07
CA ILE A 296 -9.23 2.08 29.63
C ILE A 296 -10.75 2.12 29.38
N SER A 297 -11.46 3.03 30.05
CA SER A 297 -12.90 3.24 29.87
C SER A 297 -13.26 3.67 28.45
N ASP A 298 -12.37 4.40 27.77
CA ASP A 298 -12.59 4.86 26.40
C ASP A 298 -12.66 3.67 25.43
N PHE A 299 -12.06 2.54 25.78
CA PHE A 299 -12.08 1.32 24.97
C PHE A 299 -13.18 0.35 25.39
N SER A 300 -13.87 0.61 26.50
CA SER A 300 -14.80 -0.35 27.13
C SER A 300 -15.87 -0.94 26.20
N PRO A 301 -16.43 -0.23 25.19
CA PRO A 301 -17.39 -0.83 24.26
C PRO A 301 -16.81 -1.98 23.42
N TRP A 302 -15.49 -2.00 23.23
CA TRP A 302 -14.78 -2.99 22.41
C TRP A 302 -14.07 -4.07 23.22
N ILE A 303 -13.99 -3.93 24.54
CA ILE A 303 -13.37 -4.92 25.41
C ILE A 303 -14.36 -6.07 25.62
N PRO A 304 -14.02 -7.32 25.25
CA PRO A 304 -14.89 -8.46 25.53
C PRO A 304 -15.15 -8.58 27.04
N ARG A 305 -16.41 -8.79 27.43
CA ARG A 305 -16.81 -8.90 28.84
C ARG A 305 -15.99 -9.95 29.61
N ALA A 306 -15.56 -11.02 28.94
CA ALA A 306 -14.75 -12.08 29.53
C ALA A 306 -13.36 -11.62 30.01
N VAL A 307 -12.83 -10.50 29.47
CA VAL A 307 -11.52 -9.96 29.83
C VAL A 307 -11.59 -8.56 30.45
N ALA A 308 -12.78 -7.94 30.48
CA ALA A 308 -12.99 -6.64 31.11
C ALA A 308 -12.61 -6.68 32.59
N GLY A 309 -11.81 -5.70 33.05
CA GLY A 309 -11.34 -5.61 34.44
C GLY A 309 -10.12 -6.48 34.79
N PHE A 310 -9.68 -7.39 33.90
CA PHE A 310 -8.51 -8.23 34.14
C PHE A 310 -7.21 -7.69 33.54
N ILE A 311 -7.29 -6.59 32.79
CA ILE A 311 -6.16 -6.04 32.05
C ILE A 311 -5.65 -4.81 32.81
N PRO A 312 -4.45 -4.88 33.44
CA PRO A 312 -3.83 -3.71 34.03
C PRO A 312 -3.57 -2.68 32.94
N TYR A 313 -4.11 -1.47 33.14
CA TYR A 313 -3.99 -0.37 32.20
C TYR A 313 -3.68 0.92 32.97
N GLU A 314 -2.76 1.71 32.45
CA GLU A 314 -2.38 2.99 33.03
C GLU A 314 -2.36 4.06 31.95
N ALA A 315 -3.08 5.16 32.19
CA ALA A 315 -3.20 6.28 31.25
C ALA A 315 -2.42 7.51 31.71
N ASP A 316 -1.38 7.32 32.53
CA ASP A 316 -0.54 8.42 32.99
C ASP A 316 0.53 8.74 31.95
N GLY A 317 0.81 10.03 31.78
CA GLY A 317 1.77 10.53 30.81
C GLY A 317 2.55 11.73 31.31
N ASN A 318 3.68 11.99 30.66
CA ASN A 318 4.47 13.18 30.87
C ASN A 318 4.07 14.27 29.86
N HIS A 319 3.36 15.28 30.36
CA HIS A 319 2.93 16.42 29.54
C HIS A 319 4.03 17.46 29.32
N ALA A 320 5.20 17.36 29.97
CA ALA A 320 6.29 18.30 29.80
C ALA A 320 6.85 18.25 28.38
N LYS A 321 6.88 19.41 27.72
CA LYS A 321 7.25 19.55 26.31
C LYS A 321 8.62 18.96 25.98
N GLU A 322 9.59 19.14 26.86
CA GLU A 322 10.96 18.65 26.67
C GLU A 322 11.11 17.12 26.74
N CYS A 323 10.10 16.43 27.25
CA CYS A 323 10.02 14.98 27.36
C CYS A 323 9.07 14.37 26.32
N ARG A 324 8.23 15.20 25.68
CA ARG A 324 7.13 14.75 24.83
C ARG A 324 7.62 14.09 23.53
N VAL A 325 6.98 12.98 23.17
CA VAL A 325 7.15 12.29 21.89
C VAL A 325 5.77 11.99 21.33
N LEU A 326 5.48 12.44 20.12
CA LEU A 326 4.23 12.15 19.42
C LEU A 326 4.51 11.66 17.99
N VAL A 327 3.52 11.05 17.37
CA VAL A 327 3.50 10.76 15.94
C VAL A 327 2.85 11.92 15.19
N GLU A 328 3.53 12.44 14.18
CA GLU A 328 3.06 13.57 13.37
C GLU A 328 2.92 13.15 11.92
N GLN A 329 1.83 13.60 11.26
CA GLN A 329 1.72 13.52 9.81
C GLN A 329 2.71 14.50 9.16
N ARG A 330 3.37 14.05 8.08
CA ARG A 330 4.24 14.88 7.24
C ARG A 330 3.77 14.89 5.80
N GLN A 331 3.97 16.04 5.16
CA GLN A 331 3.80 16.19 3.71
C GLN A 331 5.14 15.99 2.97
N ASP A 332 6.25 16.39 3.59
CA ASP A 332 7.59 16.31 3.00
C ASP A 332 8.44 15.18 3.60
N ASP A 333 9.33 14.60 2.80
CA ASP A 333 10.25 13.52 3.19
C ASP A 333 11.40 13.99 4.10
N VAL A 334 11.67 15.30 4.18
CA VAL A 334 12.81 15.86 4.92
C VAL A 334 12.41 16.25 6.33
N GLY A 335 13.01 15.57 7.31
CA GLY A 335 12.84 15.84 8.73
C GLY A 335 13.63 17.06 9.20
N GLY A 336 13.15 17.68 10.29
CA GLY A 336 13.91 18.69 11.04
C GLY A 336 14.53 18.09 12.30
N ALA A 337 15.22 18.91 13.10
CA ALA A 337 15.90 18.46 14.32
C ALA A 337 14.99 17.65 15.28
N ARG A 338 13.69 17.98 15.34
CA ARG A 338 12.68 17.29 16.17
C ARG A 338 12.33 15.88 15.70
N THR A 339 12.54 15.56 14.43
CA THR A 339 12.22 14.24 13.85
C THR A 339 13.48 13.45 13.53
N SER A 340 14.66 13.95 13.94
CA SER A 340 15.94 13.29 13.76
C SER A 340 16.30 12.45 14.98
N TRP A 341 16.59 11.18 14.72
CA TRP A 341 16.87 10.15 15.72
C TRP A 341 18.18 9.44 15.42
N GLU A 342 18.75 8.84 16.45
CA GLU A 342 19.92 7.97 16.37
C GLU A 342 19.56 6.63 17.00
N ILE A 343 19.91 5.55 16.31
CA ILE A 343 19.75 4.19 16.82
C ILE A 343 21.10 3.72 17.37
N VAL A 344 21.10 3.23 18.61
CA VAL A 344 22.31 2.78 19.29
C VAL A 344 22.16 1.31 19.64
N ALA A 345 23.12 0.47 19.26
CA ALA A 345 23.09 -0.96 19.58
C ALA A 345 23.10 -1.16 21.11
N ALA A 346 22.24 -2.02 21.65
CA ALA A 346 22.16 -2.24 23.10
C ALA A 346 23.44 -2.88 23.67
N THR A 347 24.19 -3.64 22.86
CA THR A 347 25.48 -4.24 23.23
C THR A 347 26.59 -3.22 23.47
N SER A 348 26.44 -1.99 22.98
CA SER A 348 27.39 -0.90 23.22
C SER A 348 27.27 -0.28 24.62
N VAL A 349 26.37 -0.80 25.46
CA VAL A 349 26.02 -0.20 26.76
C VAL A 349 26.15 -1.17 27.94
N VAL A 350 26.74 -2.35 27.72
CA VAL A 350 27.13 -3.28 28.79
C VAL A 350 28.58 -3.05 29.18
#